data_AF-A0A4S1FEG2-F1
#
_entry.id   AF-A0A4S1FEG2-F1
#
_cell.length_a   1.000
_cell.length_b   1.000
_cell.length_c   1.000
_cell.angle_alpha   90.00
_cell.angle_beta   90.00
_cell.angle_gamma   90.00
#
_symmetry.space_group_name_H-M   'P 1'
#
loop_
_entity.id
_entity.type
_entity.pdbx_description
1 polymer ?
#
loop_
_entity_poly.entity_id
_entity_poly.type
_entity_poly.pdbx_seq_one_letter_code
_entity_poly.pdbx_strand_id
1 'polypeptide(L)'
;MSVAADAKNVVERPPPRARGWPRSRIVGYVLIGVWVAAGGGIVAYLAFAWNSELFAKYGPSYLQGLGVTLSLVGISIVLGAILSLPVAYARMSKNRVLSGLAYCYVYFFRGTPLLVQTFLVYYGVGSFKPQLEMVGLWGFFREAFNCGVFAFALNTAAYQAEILRGAIESVPRGQWEGAASLGLHKLQTLWKIILPQALVVALRPYGNELILMIKASAIVAIITVYDLMGMAKLTYARTFDIQAYIWVAVVYLVIVEVLRHAIEWIERRITIHLKR
;
A
#
# COMPACT_ATOMS: atom_id res chain seq x y z
N MET A 1 -83.37 -4.95 -12.11
CA MET A 1 -82.78 -4.66 -10.77
C MET A 1 -81.34 -5.12 -10.84
N SER A 2 -80.38 -4.20 -11.05
CA SER A 2 -79.66 -3.46 -9.99
C SER A 2 -78.73 -4.41 -9.22
N VAL A 3 -77.40 -4.29 -9.16
CA VAL A 3 -76.49 -3.17 -9.44
C VAL A 3 -75.09 -3.76 -9.64
N ALA A 4 -74.34 -3.21 -10.61
CA ALA A 4 -72.91 -3.39 -10.74
C ALA A 4 -72.20 -2.64 -9.60
N ALA A 5 -71.38 -3.33 -8.80
CA ALA A 5 -70.53 -2.70 -7.79
C ALA A 5 -69.07 -2.68 -8.27
N ASP A 6 -68.73 -1.52 -8.80
CA ASP A 6 -67.44 -0.95 -9.20
C ASP A 6 -66.28 -1.33 -8.25
N ALA A 7 -65.40 -2.23 -8.68
CA ALA A 7 -64.14 -2.53 -8.01
C ALA A 7 -63.14 -1.39 -8.30
N LYS A 8 -63.27 -0.29 -7.56
CA LYS A 8 -62.32 0.83 -7.60
C LYS A 8 -60.93 0.35 -7.16
N ASN A 9 -59.98 0.37 -8.08
CA ASN A 9 -58.54 0.31 -7.79
C ASN A 9 -58.17 1.45 -6.82
N VAL A 10 -58.11 1.14 -5.52
CA VAL A 10 -57.64 2.08 -4.51
C VAL A 10 -56.13 2.19 -4.66
N VAL A 11 -55.68 3.22 -5.38
CA VAL A 11 -54.26 3.59 -5.44
C VAL A 11 -53.86 4.06 -4.05
N GLU A 12 -53.20 3.19 -3.28
CA GLU A 12 -52.69 3.50 -1.95
C GLU A 12 -51.64 4.61 -2.09
N ARG A 13 -51.97 5.81 -1.59
CA ARG A 13 -51.05 6.96 -1.69
C ARG A 13 -49.83 6.67 -0.82
N PRO A 14 -48.60 6.88 -1.31
CA PRO A 14 -47.42 6.70 -0.50
C PRO A 14 -47.51 7.57 0.76
N PRO A 15 -47.03 7.06 1.91
CA PRO A 15 -47.15 7.76 3.18
C PRO A 15 -46.55 9.18 3.07
N PRO A 16 -47.18 10.19 3.69
CA PRO A 16 -46.70 11.56 3.63
C PRO A 16 -45.25 11.61 4.13
N ARG A 17 -44.37 12.27 3.36
CA ARG A 17 -42.96 12.43 3.72
C ARG A 17 -42.88 12.98 5.15
N ALA A 18 -42.16 12.27 6.03
CA ALA A 18 -41.97 12.70 7.41
C ALA A 18 -41.49 14.16 7.42
N ARG A 19 -42.25 15.03 8.11
CA ARG A 19 -41.99 16.47 8.16
C ARG A 19 -40.99 16.73 9.28
N GLY A 20 -39.84 17.31 8.93
CA GLY A 20 -38.76 17.59 9.88
C GLY A 20 -37.50 16.74 9.64
N TRP A 21 -36.39 17.17 10.23
CA TRP A 21 -35.14 16.44 10.11
C TRP A 21 -35.13 15.26 11.08
N PRO A 22 -34.95 14.01 10.60
CA PRO A 22 -34.86 12.87 11.49
C PRO A 22 -33.64 13.02 12.40
N ARG A 23 -33.74 12.55 13.65
CA ARG A 23 -32.65 12.65 14.65
C ARG A 23 -31.32 12.09 14.11
N SER A 24 -31.36 11.03 13.30
CA SER A 24 -30.19 10.46 12.63
C SER A 24 -29.48 11.44 11.69
N ARG A 25 -30.24 12.28 10.96
CA ARG A 25 -29.69 13.29 10.06
C ARG A 25 -29.06 14.44 10.85
N ILE A 26 -29.69 14.88 11.94
CA ILE A 26 -29.13 15.90 12.82
C ILE A 26 -27.81 15.42 13.43
N VAL A 27 -27.80 14.20 13.99
CA VAL A 27 -26.58 13.58 14.52
C VAL A 27 -25.50 13.46 13.43
N GLY A 28 -25.87 13.04 12.22
CA GLY A 28 -24.95 12.98 11.09
C GLY A 28 -24.31 14.33 10.76
N TYR A 29 -25.08 15.41 10.66
CA TYR A 29 -24.55 16.74 10.40
C TYR A 29 -23.75 17.32 11.56
N VAL A 30 -24.13 17.04 12.81
CA VAL A 30 -23.34 17.43 13.99
C VAL A 30 -21.97 16.73 13.96
N LEU A 31 -21.94 15.43 13.69
CA LEU A 31 -20.68 14.68 13.55
C LEU A 31 -19.80 15.24 12.42
N ILE A 32 -20.38 15.50 11.25
CA ILE A 32 -19.65 16.12 10.13
C ILE A 32 -19.15 17.50 10.54
N GLY A 33 -19.98 18.31 11.21
CA GLY A 33 -19.61 19.64 11.68
C GLY A 33 -18.46 19.62 12.67
N VAL A 34 -18.44 18.66 13.61
CA VAL A 34 -17.33 18.46 14.55
C VAL A 34 -16.03 18.13 13.79
N TRP A 35 -16.08 17.24 12.80
CA TRP A 35 -14.90 16.91 11.99
C TRP A 35 -14.41 18.08 11.14
N VAL A 36 -15.32 18.85 10.54
CA VAL A 36 -14.97 20.05 9.77
C VAL A 36 -14.37 21.12 10.66
N ALA A 37 -14.93 21.36 11.84
CA ALA A 37 -14.39 22.31 12.81
C ALA A 37 -13.03 21.88 13.34
N ALA A 38 -12.84 20.59 13.67
CA ALA A 38 -11.56 20.05 14.09
C ALA A 38 -10.51 20.15 12.98
N GLY A 39 -10.86 19.78 11.74
CA GLY A 39 -9.98 19.91 10.58
C GLY A 39 -9.60 21.36 10.28
N GLY A 40 -10.58 22.26 10.30
CA GLY A 40 -10.35 23.70 10.15
C GLY A 40 -9.49 24.29 11.27
N GLY A 41 -9.70 23.85 12.51
CA GLY A 41 -8.90 24.24 13.67
C GLY A 41 -7.43 23.80 13.54
N ILE A 42 -7.19 22.58 13.03
CA ILE A 42 -5.84 22.11 12.72
C ILE A 42 -5.22 22.99 11.64
N VAL A 43 -5.90 23.23 10.51
CA VAL A 43 -5.37 24.06 9.42
C VAL A 43 -5.05 25.48 9.89
N ALA A 44 -5.94 26.09 10.69
CA ALA A 44 -5.71 27.40 11.27
C ALA A 44 -4.49 27.38 12.21
N TYR A 45 -4.40 26.40 13.11
CA TYR A 45 -3.23 26.23 13.99
C TYR A 45 -1.93 26.10 13.18
N LEU A 46 -1.93 25.32 12.09
CA LEU A 46 -0.78 25.17 11.22
C LEU A 46 -0.37 26.48 10.54
N ALA A 47 -1.34 27.27 10.09
CA ALA A 47 -1.10 28.56 9.46
C ALA A 47 -0.54 29.58 10.46
N PHE A 48 -1.11 29.65 11.68
CA PHE A 48 -0.68 30.60 12.71
C PHE A 48 0.64 30.21 13.36
N ALA A 49 0.93 28.92 13.51
CA ALA A 49 2.17 28.47 14.12
C ALA A 49 3.39 28.66 13.19
N TRP A 50 3.18 28.81 11.88
CA TRP A 50 4.21 28.67 10.84
C TRP A 50 5.51 29.43 11.12
N ASN A 51 6.61 28.67 11.25
CA ASN A 51 7.95 29.24 11.43
C ASN A 51 8.77 29.12 10.14
N SER A 52 8.93 30.24 9.44
CA SER A 52 9.68 30.30 8.17
C SER A 52 11.19 30.08 8.33
N GLU A 53 11.77 30.47 9.47
CA GLU A 53 13.20 30.31 9.74
C GLU A 53 13.56 28.84 9.93
N LEU A 54 12.72 28.08 10.65
CA LEU A 54 12.90 26.63 10.79
C LEU A 54 12.78 25.91 9.45
N PHE A 55 11.82 26.32 8.61
CA PHE A 55 11.68 25.74 7.28
C PHE A 55 12.91 25.99 6.40
N ALA A 56 13.43 27.22 6.37
CA ALA A 56 14.62 27.55 5.60
C ALA A 56 15.86 26.76 6.06
N LYS A 57 15.99 26.54 7.38
CA LYS A 57 17.12 25.82 7.97
C LYS A 57 17.07 24.30 7.74
N TYR A 58 15.91 23.67 7.93
CA TYR A 58 15.78 22.20 7.91
C TYR A 58 15.18 21.63 6.62
N GLY A 59 14.56 22.47 5.77
CA GLY A 59 13.98 22.08 4.48
C GLY A 59 14.92 21.26 3.58
N PRO A 60 16.19 21.68 3.37
CA PRO A 60 17.15 20.89 2.60
C PRO A 60 17.41 19.49 3.18
N SER A 61 17.45 19.36 4.52
CA SER A 61 17.62 18.06 5.18
C SER A 61 16.41 17.15 4.98
N TYR A 62 15.19 17.70 4.97
CA TYR A 62 13.99 16.92 4.63
C TYR A 62 14.00 16.42 3.19
N LEU A 63 14.52 17.22 2.25
CA LEU A 63 14.65 16.77 0.85
C LEU A 63 15.66 15.63 0.72
N GLN A 64 16.76 15.67 1.48
CA GLN A 64 17.72 14.56 1.55
C GLN A 64 17.07 13.30 2.17
N GLY A 65 16.37 13.46 3.30
CA GLY A 65 15.63 12.36 3.94
C GLY A 65 14.57 11.75 3.01
N LEU A 66 13.88 12.57 2.23
CA LEU A 66 12.97 12.12 1.19
C LEU A 66 13.68 11.28 0.12
N GLY A 67 14.86 11.69 -0.31
CA GLY A 67 15.70 10.90 -1.23
C GLY A 67 16.02 9.50 -0.67
N VAL A 68 16.34 9.41 0.63
CA VAL A 68 16.58 8.14 1.33
C VAL A 68 15.31 7.30 1.43
N THR A 69 14.16 7.91 1.74
CA THR A 69 12.88 7.22 1.75
C THR A 69 12.55 6.63 0.38
N LEU A 70 12.69 7.41 -0.69
CA LEU A 70 12.38 6.97 -2.06
C LEU A 70 13.36 5.89 -2.54
N SER A 71 14.65 5.98 -2.21
CA SER A 71 15.63 4.96 -2.56
C SER A 71 15.34 3.65 -1.82
N LEU A 72 15.06 3.71 -0.52
CA LEU A 72 14.74 2.53 0.29
C LEU A 72 13.50 1.81 -0.27
N VAL A 73 12.41 2.55 -0.50
CA VAL A 73 11.17 1.99 -1.03
C VAL A 73 11.36 1.46 -2.45
N GLY A 74 12.01 2.24 -3.32
CA GLY A 74 12.24 1.87 -4.72
C GLY A 74 13.04 0.59 -4.84
N ILE A 75 14.17 0.49 -4.12
CA ILE A 75 15.01 -0.72 -4.13
C ILE A 75 14.23 -1.91 -3.55
N SER A 76 13.53 -1.72 -2.43
CA SER A 76 12.77 -2.80 -1.78
C SER A 76 11.66 -3.34 -2.66
N ILE A 77 10.93 -2.47 -3.36
CA ILE A 77 9.86 -2.89 -4.28
C ILE A 77 10.40 -3.62 -5.50
N VAL A 78 11.53 -3.17 -6.07
CA VAL A 78 12.16 -3.85 -7.21
C VAL A 78 12.66 -5.23 -6.82
N LEU A 79 13.40 -5.33 -5.71
CA LEU A 79 13.87 -6.62 -5.19
C LEU A 79 12.68 -7.52 -4.81
N GLY A 80 11.66 -6.94 -4.21
CA GLY A 80 10.45 -7.65 -3.85
C GLY A 80 9.67 -8.15 -5.07
N ALA A 81 9.60 -7.38 -6.14
CA ALA A 81 8.99 -7.79 -7.41
C ALA A 81 9.74 -8.99 -8.01
N ILE A 82 11.07 -8.92 -8.06
CA ILE A 82 11.92 -10.02 -8.54
C ILE A 82 11.70 -11.28 -7.71
N LEU A 83 11.68 -11.16 -6.38
CA LEU A 83 11.46 -12.30 -5.47
C LEU A 83 10.01 -12.81 -5.49
N SER A 84 9.04 -11.94 -5.79
CA SER A 84 7.62 -12.31 -5.84
C SER A 84 7.29 -13.26 -6.98
N LEU A 85 8.00 -13.19 -8.11
CA LEU A 85 7.79 -14.04 -9.28
C LEU A 85 7.96 -15.54 -8.95
N PRO A 86 9.11 -16.01 -8.42
CA PRO A 86 9.27 -17.41 -8.04
C PRO A 86 8.35 -17.80 -6.87
N VAL A 87 8.05 -16.90 -5.93
CA VAL A 87 7.13 -17.19 -4.81
C VAL A 87 5.70 -17.39 -5.31
N ALA A 88 5.20 -16.53 -6.20
CA ALA A 88 3.88 -16.67 -6.82
C ALA A 88 3.78 -17.96 -7.64
N TYR A 89 4.81 -18.27 -8.43
CA TYR A 89 4.90 -19.52 -9.18
C TYR A 89 4.87 -20.74 -8.25
N ALA A 90 5.67 -20.72 -7.18
CA ALA A 90 5.73 -21.78 -6.19
C ALA A 90 4.37 -21.99 -5.50
N ARG A 91 3.67 -20.92 -5.14
CA ARG A 91 2.32 -20.96 -4.54
C ARG A 91 1.31 -21.65 -5.45
N MET A 92 1.38 -21.40 -6.76
CA MET A 92 0.49 -21.99 -7.77
C MET A 92 0.89 -23.41 -8.18
N SER A 93 2.03 -23.92 -7.74
CA SER A 93 2.52 -25.23 -8.14
C SER A 93 1.66 -26.37 -7.58
N LYS A 94 1.51 -27.43 -8.37
CA LYS A 94 0.89 -28.69 -7.92
C LYS A 94 1.76 -29.45 -6.91
N ASN A 95 3.06 -29.15 -6.85
CA ASN A 95 3.97 -29.77 -5.90
C ASN A 95 3.68 -29.23 -4.48
N ARG A 96 3.19 -30.11 -3.60
CA ARG A 96 2.80 -29.78 -2.23
C ARG A 96 3.97 -29.23 -1.39
N VAL A 97 5.19 -29.69 -1.62
CA VAL A 97 6.37 -29.20 -0.89
C VAL A 97 6.68 -27.76 -1.29
N LEU A 98 6.74 -27.50 -2.60
CA LEU A 98 7.04 -26.16 -3.12
C LEU A 98 5.94 -25.15 -2.75
N SER A 99 4.67 -25.53 -2.92
CA SER A 99 3.53 -24.70 -2.54
C SER A 99 3.44 -24.49 -1.04
N GLY A 100 3.77 -25.51 -0.23
CA GLY A 100 3.83 -25.43 1.23
C GLY A 100 4.89 -24.47 1.73
N LEU A 101 6.12 -24.54 1.21
CA LEU A 101 7.20 -23.62 1.59
C LEU A 101 6.85 -22.16 1.24
N ALA A 102 6.34 -21.94 0.02
CA ALA A 102 5.91 -20.61 -0.39
C ALA A 102 4.71 -20.10 0.43
N TYR A 103 3.78 -20.98 0.79
CA TYR A 103 2.68 -20.64 1.70
C TYR A 103 3.19 -20.21 3.07
N CYS A 104 4.11 -20.95 3.67
CA CYS A 104 4.69 -20.61 4.97
C CYS A 104 5.42 -19.26 4.93
N TYR A 105 6.20 -19.00 3.89
CA TYR A 105 6.85 -17.71 3.67
C TYR A 105 5.83 -16.58 3.60
N VAL A 106 4.83 -16.70 2.71
CA VAL A 106 3.78 -15.68 2.55
C VAL A 106 3.02 -15.46 3.85
N TYR A 107 2.64 -16.54 4.53
CA TYR A 107 1.91 -16.51 5.80
C TYR A 107 2.71 -15.78 6.87
N PHE A 108 4.00 -16.08 7.00
CA PHE A 108 4.88 -15.43 7.98
C PHE A 108 5.02 -13.93 7.71
N PHE A 109 5.39 -13.53 6.48
CA PHE A 109 5.69 -12.13 6.18
C PHE A 109 4.44 -11.24 6.14
N ARG A 110 3.29 -11.78 5.71
CA ARG A 110 2.02 -11.04 5.76
C ARG A 110 1.34 -11.10 7.13
N GLY A 111 1.62 -12.12 7.93
CA GLY A 111 1.05 -12.33 9.26
C GLY A 111 1.81 -11.63 10.38
N THR A 112 3.02 -11.11 10.14
CA THR A 112 3.83 -10.44 11.15
C THR A 112 4.04 -8.95 10.83
N PRO A 113 4.10 -8.07 11.85
CA PRO A 113 4.30 -6.64 11.63
C PRO A 113 5.66 -6.36 10.97
N LEU A 114 5.68 -5.46 9.97
CA LEU A 114 6.92 -5.05 9.31
C LEU A 114 7.95 -4.49 10.30
N LEU A 115 7.51 -3.73 11.31
CA LEU A 115 8.37 -3.23 12.38
C LEU A 115 9.16 -4.34 13.08
N VAL A 116 8.48 -5.45 13.43
CA VAL A 116 9.12 -6.59 14.08
C VAL A 116 10.11 -7.26 13.14
N GLN A 117 9.77 -7.41 11.86
CA GLN A 117 10.69 -7.96 10.86
C GLN A 117 11.95 -7.08 10.72
N THR A 118 11.78 -5.76 10.64
CA THR A 118 12.90 -4.81 10.58
C THR A 118 13.78 -4.90 11.83
N PHE A 119 13.20 -5.05 13.02
CA PHE A 119 13.97 -5.22 14.26
C PHE A 119 14.69 -6.56 14.33
N LEU A 120 14.05 -7.66 13.92
CA LEU A 120 14.69 -8.97 13.86
C LEU A 120 15.89 -8.95 12.92
N VAL A 121 15.79 -8.27 11.78
CA VAL A 121 16.91 -8.10 10.86
C VAL A 121 17.98 -7.21 11.47
N TYR A 122 17.63 -5.99 11.90
CA TYR A 122 18.64 -5.01 12.34
C TYR A 122 19.34 -5.41 13.65
N TYR A 123 18.59 -5.86 14.66
CA TYR A 123 19.14 -6.23 15.96
C TYR A 123 19.48 -7.72 16.07
N GLY A 124 18.68 -8.60 15.46
CA GLY A 124 18.84 -10.06 15.61
C GLY A 124 19.96 -10.64 14.76
N VAL A 125 20.20 -10.11 13.56
CA VAL A 125 21.27 -10.62 12.67
C VAL A 125 22.67 -10.42 13.27
N GLY A 126 22.84 -9.42 14.16
CA GLY A 126 24.08 -9.19 14.90
C GLY A 126 24.54 -10.40 15.73
N SER A 127 23.62 -11.24 16.21
CA SER A 127 23.94 -12.47 16.94
C SER A 127 24.66 -13.52 16.08
N PHE A 128 24.55 -13.43 14.75
CA PHE A 128 25.21 -14.32 13.78
C PHE A 128 26.43 -13.67 13.10
N LYS A 129 26.99 -12.61 13.71
CA LYS A 129 28.13 -11.88 13.15
C LYS A 129 29.29 -12.80 12.72
N PRO A 130 29.79 -13.75 13.55
CA PRO A 130 30.91 -14.61 13.14
C PRO A 130 30.61 -15.39 11.85
N GLN A 131 29.40 -15.94 11.73
CA GLN A 131 28.97 -16.71 10.56
C GLN A 131 28.84 -15.80 9.32
N LEU A 132 28.35 -14.57 9.49
CA LEU A 132 28.21 -13.61 8.39
C LEU A 132 29.54 -13.02 7.95
N GLU A 133 30.51 -12.86 8.85
CA GLU A 133 31.88 -12.47 8.51
C GLU A 133 32.57 -13.55 7.66
N MET A 134 32.39 -14.83 8.01
CA MET A 134 32.92 -15.96 7.23
C MET A 134 32.39 -15.99 5.79
N VAL A 135 31.12 -15.63 5.59
CA VAL A 135 30.47 -15.62 4.26
C VAL A 135 30.63 -14.25 3.56
N GLY A 136 31.28 -13.27 4.19
CA GLY A 136 31.50 -11.94 3.62
C GLY A 136 30.25 -11.04 3.57
N LEU A 137 29.15 -11.44 4.24
CA LEU A 137 27.88 -10.71 4.26
C LEU A 137 27.77 -9.69 5.40
N TRP A 138 28.69 -9.72 6.36
CA TRP A 138 28.66 -8.79 7.49
C TRP A 138 28.72 -7.32 7.06
N GLY A 139 29.48 -7.00 6.00
CA GLY A 139 29.53 -5.62 5.46
C GLY A 139 28.15 -5.09 5.08
N PHE A 140 27.30 -5.95 4.51
CA PHE A 140 25.93 -5.61 4.14
C PHE A 140 25.04 -5.41 5.38
N PHE A 141 25.00 -6.39 6.29
CA PHE A 141 24.11 -6.36 7.46
C PHE A 141 24.55 -5.43 8.60
N ARG A 142 25.77 -4.88 8.55
CA ARG A 142 26.21 -3.85 9.49
C ARG A 142 25.53 -2.50 9.22
N GLU A 143 25.08 -2.25 7.99
CA GLU A 143 24.46 -0.98 7.61
C GLU A 143 22.95 -1.00 7.85
N ALA A 144 22.44 -0.04 8.62
CA ALA A 144 21.01 0.06 8.94
C ALA A 144 20.11 0.16 7.70
N PHE A 145 20.56 0.90 6.68
CA PHE A 145 19.82 1.05 5.43
C PHE A 145 19.65 -0.30 4.72
N ASN A 146 20.71 -1.11 4.63
CA ASN A 146 20.67 -2.42 3.98
C ASN A 146 19.79 -3.41 4.75
N CYS A 147 19.82 -3.38 6.09
CA CYS A 147 18.90 -4.14 6.93
C CYS A 147 17.43 -3.74 6.68
N GLY A 148 17.17 -2.44 6.55
CA GLY A 148 15.85 -1.92 6.17
C GLY A 148 15.41 -2.44 4.81
N VAL A 149 16.24 -2.28 3.78
CA VAL A 149 15.96 -2.78 2.41
C VAL A 149 15.70 -4.28 2.41
N PHE A 150 16.50 -5.07 3.11
CA PHE A 150 16.33 -6.52 3.18
C PHE A 150 14.98 -6.91 3.81
N ALA A 151 14.65 -6.34 4.96
CA ALA A 151 13.38 -6.61 5.64
C ALA A 151 12.18 -6.20 4.77
N PHE A 152 12.25 -5.01 4.17
CA PHE A 152 11.18 -4.45 3.34
C PHE A 152 11.00 -5.25 2.04
N ALA A 153 12.10 -5.65 1.39
CA ALA A 153 12.08 -6.47 0.18
C ALA A 153 11.41 -7.83 0.42
N LEU A 154 11.74 -8.49 1.54
CA LEU A 154 11.09 -9.76 1.91
C LEU A 154 9.61 -9.58 2.24
N ASN A 155 9.26 -8.50 2.94
CA ASN A 155 7.86 -8.20 3.26
C ASN A 155 7.05 -7.96 1.98
N THR A 156 7.48 -7.02 1.15
CA THR A 156 6.75 -6.65 -0.06
C THR A 156 6.73 -7.79 -1.08
N ALA A 157 7.77 -8.62 -1.17
CA ALA A 157 7.75 -9.82 -2.00
C ALA A 157 6.58 -10.76 -1.67
N ALA A 158 6.27 -10.94 -0.39
CA ALA A 158 5.14 -11.78 0.04
C ALA A 158 3.78 -11.18 -0.34
N TYR A 159 3.61 -9.85 -0.18
CA TYR A 159 2.39 -9.16 -0.62
C TYR A 159 2.25 -9.16 -2.14
N GLN A 160 3.32 -8.82 -2.86
CA GLN A 160 3.37 -8.82 -4.31
C GLN A 160 3.12 -10.21 -4.92
N ALA A 161 3.61 -11.29 -4.29
CA ALA A 161 3.39 -12.64 -4.76
C ALA A 161 1.91 -13.05 -4.67
N GLU A 162 1.23 -12.66 -3.59
CA GLU A 162 -0.20 -12.93 -3.43
C GLU A 162 -1.07 -12.04 -4.31
N ILE A 163 -0.67 -10.79 -4.55
CA ILE A 163 -1.29 -9.92 -5.57
C ILE A 163 -1.19 -10.58 -6.94
N LEU A 164 0.00 -11.00 -7.35
CA LEU A 164 0.23 -11.63 -8.65
C LEU A 164 -0.56 -12.94 -8.79
N ARG A 165 -0.52 -13.80 -7.77
CA ARG A 165 -1.29 -15.05 -7.73
C ARG A 165 -2.78 -14.78 -7.89
N GLY A 166 -3.33 -13.86 -7.08
CA GLY A 166 -4.74 -13.50 -7.13
C GLY A 166 -5.15 -12.90 -8.48
N ALA A 167 -4.27 -12.10 -9.09
CA ALA A 167 -4.51 -11.54 -10.42
C ALA A 167 -4.52 -12.62 -11.51
N ILE A 168 -3.59 -13.58 -11.48
CA ILE A 168 -3.56 -14.71 -12.42
C ILE A 168 -4.83 -15.59 -12.27
N GLU A 169 -5.24 -15.87 -11.03
CA GLU A 169 -6.44 -16.66 -10.74
C GLU A 169 -7.74 -15.95 -11.14
N SER A 170 -7.73 -14.61 -11.21
CA SER A 170 -8.90 -13.82 -11.62
C SER A 170 -9.18 -13.87 -13.13
N VAL A 171 -8.21 -14.32 -13.95
CA VAL A 171 -8.38 -14.42 -15.40
C VAL A 171 -9.39 -15.53 -15.73
N PRO A 172 -10.42 -15.27 -16.56
CA PRO A 172 -11.45 -16.24 -16.87
C PRO A 172 -10.89 -17.57 -17.39
N ARG A 173 -11.45 -18.69 -16.91
CA ARG A 173 -11.03 -20.05 -17.35
C ARG A 173 -11.12 -20.27 -18.85
N GLY A 174 -12.06 -19.60 -19.53
CA GLY A 174 -12.19 -19.65 -20.99
C GLY A 174 -10.92 -19.22 -21.75
N GLN A 175 -10.07 -18.35 -21.18
CA GLN A 175 -8.78 -18.00 -21.78
C GLN A 175 -7.80 -19.17 -21.75
N TRP A 176 -7.79 -19.94 -20.65
CA TRP A 176 -6.99 -21.14 -20.50
C TRP A 176 -7.48 -22.26 -21.41
N GLU A 177 -8.79 -22.48 -21.45
CA GLU A 177 -9.45 -23.50 -22.27
C GLU A 177 -9.27 -23.21 -23.77
N GLY A 178 -9.50 -21.96 -24.20
CA GLY A 178 -9.31 -21.55 -25.59
C GLY A 178 -7.86 -21.71 -26.07
N ALA A 179 -6.88 -21.35 -25.22
CA ALA A 179 -5.48 -21.59 -25.54
C ALA A 179 -5.14 -23.08 -25.65
N ALA A 180 -5.74 -23.92 -24.80
CA ALA A 180 -5.59 -25.37 -24.86
C ALA A 180 -6.22 -25.96 -26.13
N SER A 181 -7.38 -25.46 -26.57
CA SER A 181 -8.01 -25.85 -27.85
C SER A 181 -7.15 -25.52 -29.07
N LEU A 182 -6.30 -24.49 -28.98
CA LEU A 182 -5.32 -24.14 -30.00
C LEU A 182 -4.00 -24.93 -29.89
N GLY A 183 -3.90 -25.88 -28.95
CA GLY A 183 -2.71 -26.70 -28.74
C GLY A 183 -1.52 -25.96 -28.12
N LEU A 184 -1.75 -24.78 -27.51
CA LEU A 184 -0.67 -23.98 -26.92
C LEU A 184 -0.14 -24.63 -25.63
N HIS A 185 1.19 -24.66 -25.50
CA HIS A 185 1.84 -25.14 -24.29
C HIS A 185 1.52 -24.23 -23.08
N LYS A 186 1.32 -24.81 -21.90
CA LYS A 186 0.90 -24.08 -20.67
C LYS A 186 1.78 -22.88 -20.35
N LEU A 187 3.09 -22.99 -20.55
CA LEU A 187 4.02 -21.89 -20.30
C LEU A 187 3.81 -20.74 -21.31
N GLN A 188 3.55 -21.09 -22.58
CA GLN A 188 3.24 -20.10 -23.61
C GLN A 188 1.89 -19.42 -23.33
N THR A 189 0.87 -20.19 -22.94
CA THR A 189 -0.43 -19.67 -22.50
C THR A 189 -0.27 -18.71 -21.34
N LEU A 190 0.51 -19.08 -20.32
CA LEU A 190 0.77 -18.22 -19.16
C LEU A 190 1.43 -16.91 -19.59
N TRP A 191 2.57 -16.96 -20.28
CA TRP A 191 3.36 -15.75 -20.60
C TRP A 191 2.71 -14.84 -21.64
N LYS A 192 2.06 -15.41 -22.67
CA LYS A 192 1.55 -14.63 -23.81
C LYS A 192 0.09 -14.23 -23.69
N ILE A 193 -0.71 -14.96 -22.91
CA ILE A 193 -2.17 -14.76 -22.86
C ILE A 193 -2.58 -14.32 -21.46
N ILE A 194 -2.26 -15.11 -20.44
CA ILE A 194 -2.79 -14.92 -19.09
C ILE A 194 -2.07 -13.80 -18.34
N LEU A 195 -0.73 -13.81 -18.33
CA LEU A 195 0.07 -12.86 -17.56
C LEU A 195 -0.16 -11.41 -17.98
N PRO A 196 -0.23 -11.04 -19.28
CA PRO A 196 -0.55 -9.67 -19.67
C PRO A 196 -1.92 -9.20 -19.14
N GLN A 197 -2.94 -10.06 -19.18
CA GLN A 197 -4.27 -9.74 -18.63
C GLN A 197 -4.23 -9.61 -17.10
N ALA A 198 -3.55 -10.53 -16.43
CA ALA A 198 -3.38 -10.51 -14.98
C ALA A 198 -2.65 -9.24 -14.51
N LEU A 199 -1.62 -8.78 -15.22
CA LEU A 199 -0.87 -7.57 -14.86
C LEU A 199 -1.74 -6.30 -14.92
N VAL A 200 -2.71 -6.23 -15.84
CA VAL A 200 -3.69 -5.13 -15.87
C VAL A 200 -4.55 -5.13 -14.60
N VAL A 201 -5.00 -6.31 -14.16
CA VAL A 201 -5.79 -6.45 -12.93
C VAL A 201 -4.95 -6.17 -11.68
N ALA A 202 -3.68 -6.58 -11.68
CA ALA A 202 -2.75 -6.42 -10.57
C ALA A 202 -2.30 -4.98 -10.33
N LEU A 203 -2.46 -4.09 -11.33
CA LEU A 203 -1.95 -2.71 -11.28
C LEU A 203 -2.45 -1.93 -10.05
N ARG A 204 -3.76 -1.96 -9.77
CA ARG A 204 -4.33 -1.22 -8.64
C ARG A 204 -3.88 -1.79 -7.28
N PRO A 205 -3.94 -3.12 -7.04
CA PRO A 205 -3.35 -3.71 -5.85
C PRO A 205 -1.85 -3.41 -5.68
N TYR A 206 -1.04 -3.46 -6.75
CA TYR A 206 0.37 -3.08 -6.69
C TYR A 206 0.57 -1.61 -6.34
N GLY A 207 -0.27 -0.73 -6.89
CA GLY A 207 -0.28 0.67 -6.52
C GLY A 207 -0.58 0.91 -5.04
N ASN A 208 -1.54 0.18 -4.49
CA ASN A 208 -1.86 0.23 -3.06
C ASN A 208 -0.70 -0.27 -2.20
N GLU A 209 -0.03 -1.35 -2.61
CA GLU A 209 1.16 -1.87 -1.93
C GLU A 209 2.30 -0.85 -1.92
N LEU A 210 2.56 -0.18 -3.05
CA LEU A 210 3.55 0.91 -3.13
C LEU A 210 3.22 2.07 -2.17
N ILE A 211 1.95 2.50 -2.13
CA ILE A 211 1.49 3.55 -1.21
C ILE A 211 1.69 3.13 0.25
N LEU A 212 1.35 1.88 0.58
CA LEU A 212 1.53 1.33 1.92
C LEU A 212 3.02 1.29 2.29
N MET A 213 3.89 0.87 1.35
CA MET A 213 5.33 0.76 1.56
C MET A 213 5.98 2.12 1.87
N ILE A 214 5.55 3.19 1.19
CA ILE A 214 6.02 4.55 1.48
C ILE A 214 5.63 5.00 2.88
N LYS A 215 4.39 4.74 3.30
CA LYS A 215 3.96 5.07 4.67
C LYS A 215 4.71 4.24 5.70
N ALA A 216 4.92 2.96 5.41
CA ALA A 216 5.60 2.04 6.30
C ALA A 216 7.11 2.32 6.39
N SER A 217 7.72 2.97 5.39
CA SER A 217 9.14 3.33 5.39
C SER A 217 9.52 4.17 6.60
N ALA A 218 8.63 5.00 7.12
CA ALA A 218 8.88 5.85 8.29
C ALA A 218 9.35 5.06 9.54
N ILE A 219 9.11 3.74 9.59
CA ILE A 219 9.60 2.85 10.64
C ILE A 219 11.14 2.81 10.69
N VAL A 220 11.83 2.99 9.57
CA VAL A 220 13.31 2.91 9.52
C VAL A 220 13.99 4.02 10.33
N ALA A 221 13.30 5.12 10.60
CA ALA A 221 13.72 6.17 11.53
C ALA A 221 14.03 5.65 12.94
N ILE A 222 13.50 4.48 13.31
CA ILE A 222 13.74 3.85 14.61
C ILE A 222 15.06 3.08 14.62
N ILE A 223 15.50 2.54 13.48
CA ILE A 223 16.76 1.77 13.35
C ILE A 223 17.91 2.64 12.84
N THR A 224 17.99 3.90 13.26
CA THR A 224 19.09 4.85 12.96
C THR A 224 19.23 5.28 11.49
N VAL A 225 18.24 5.02 10.64
CA VAL A 225 18.21 5.53 9.27
C VAL A 225 17.63 6.95 9.28
N TYR A 226 18.37 7.91 8.72
CA TYR A 226 17.90 9.30 8.55
C TYR A 226 17.08 9.45 7.27
N ASP A 227 15.95 8.75 7.22
CA ASP A 227 14.93 8.96 6.19
C ASP A 227 14.11 10.23 6.46
N LEU A 228 13.04 10.48 5.72
CA LEU A 228 12.20 11.67 5.93
C LEU A 228 11.70 11.79 7.39
N MET A 229 11.24 10.70 7.98
CA MET A 229 10.80 10.67 9.39
C MET A 229 11.98 10.80 10.36
N GLY A 230 13.12 10.19 10.04
CA GLY A 230 14.37 10.33 10.81
C GLY A 230 14.84 11.78 10.91
N MET A 231 14.74 12.53 9.81
CA MET A 231 15.07 13.96 9.78
C MET A 231 14.08 14.80 10.61
N ALA A 232 12.79 14.46 10.62
CA ALA A 232 11.82 15.13 11.49
C ALA A 232 12.11 14.89 12.97
N LYS A 233 12.40 13.63 13.34
CA LYS A 233 12.78 13.28 14.72
C LYS A 233 14.04 14.01 15.17
N LEU A 234 15.04 14.12 14.30
CA LEU A 234 16.26 14.88 14.58
C LEU A 234 15.98 16.37 14.77
N THR A 235 15.12 16.95 13.93
CA THR A 235 14.74 18.36 14.02
C THR A 235 13.98 18.63 15.31
N TYR A 236 12.95 17.83 15.61
CA TYR A 236 12.18 17.91 16.84
C TYR A 236 13.07 17.78 18.09
N ALA A 237 14.03 16.86 18.10
CA ALA A 237 14.94 16.70 19.23
C ALA A 237 15.84 17.92 19.47
N ARG A 238 16.03 18.79 18.46
CA ARG A 238 16.84 20.01 18.56
C ARG A 238 16.01 21.26 18.86
N THR A 239 14.77 21.31 18.38
CA THR A 239 13.92 22.51 18.45
C THR A 239 12.79 22.38 19.46
N PHE A 240 12.41 21.15 19.85
CA PHE A 240 11.18 20.81 20.57
C PHE A 240 9.90 21.30 19.88
N ASP A 241 9.98 21.57 18.57
CA ASP A 241 8.88 22.10 17.78
C ASP A 241 8.19 21.00 16.97
N ILE A 242 6.91 20.77 17.29
CA ILE A 242 6.06 19.76 16.64
C ILE A 242 5.87 20.01 15.14
N GLN A 243 6.16 21.22 14.65
CA GLN A 243 6.14 21.54 13.23
C GLN A 243 6.96 20.57 12.39
N ALA A 244 8.09 20.07 12.91
CA ALA A 244 8.92 19.08 12.21
C ALA A 244 8.09 17.88 11.71
N TYR A 245 7.15 17.39 12.51
CA TYR A 245 6.28 16.27 12.13
C TYR A 245 5.15 16.67 11.19
N ILE A 246 4.62 17.89 11.34
CA ILE A 246 3.60 18.43 10.45
C ILE A 246 4.15 18.52 9.02
N TRP A 247 5.36 19.05 8.84
CA TRP A 247 6.01 19.16 7.54
C TRP A 247 6.12 17.80 6.85
N VAL A 248 6.61 16.80 7.59
CA VAL A 248 6.73 15.44 7.09
C VAL A 248 5.37 14.81 6.78
N ALA A 249 4.34 15.06 7.60
CA ALA A 249 2.98 14.60 7.32
C ALA A 249 2.43 15.18 6.01
N VAL A 250 2.63 16.48 5.77
CA VAL A 250 2.26 17.14 4.51
C VAL A 250 3.03 16.53 3.34
N VAL A 251 4.34 16.34 3.47
CA VAL A 251 5.17 15.72 2.41
C VAL A 251 4.70 14.30 2.09
N TYR A 252 4.44 13.46 3.11
CA TYR A 252 3.89 12.12 2.89
C TYR A 252 2.51 12.16 2.22
N LEU A 253 1.64 13.09 2.61
CA LEU A 253 0.33 13.27 1.97
C LEU A 253 0.49 13.61 0.49
N VAL A 254 1.34 14.58 0.16
CA VAL A 254 1.63 14.97 -1.22
C VAL A 254 2.15 13.79 -2.03
N ILE A 255 3.10 13.02 -1.50
CA ILE A 255 3.67 11.84 -2.19
C ILE A 255 2.58 10.80 -2.46
N VAL A 256 1.77 10.48 -1.45
CA VAL A 256 0.67 9.52 -1.57
C VAL A 256 -0.35 9.98 -2.60
N GLU A 257 -0.71 11.26 -2.60
CA GLU A 257 -1.69 11.82 -3.53
C GLU A 257 -1.17 11.82 -4.96
N VAL A 258 0.09 12.18 -5.17
CA VAL A 258 0.77 12.12 -6.48
C VAL A 258 0.78 10.69 -7.01
N LEU A 259 1.15 9.72 -6.17
CA LEU A 259 1.17 8.31 -6.57
C LEU A 259 -0.22 7.77 -6.86
N ARG A 260 -1.22 8.08 -6.02
CA ARG A 260 -2.61 7.66 -6.25
C ARG A 260 -3.09 8.15 -7.61
N HIS A 261 -2.90 9.44 -7.91
CA HIS A 261 -3.27 10.01 -9.21
C HIS A 261 -2.48 9.41 -10.37
N ALA A 262 -1.18 9.14 -10.19
CA ALA A 262 -0.37 8.49 -11.21
C ALA A 262 -0.89 7.07 -11.53
N ILE A 263 -1.18 6.27 -10.50
CA ILE A 263 -1.74 4.92 -10.66
C ILE A 263 -3.11 4.98 -11.32
N GLU A 264 -4.00 5.86 -10.88
CA GLU A 264 -5.32 6.05 -11.49
C GLU A 264 -5.21 6.47 -12.96
N TRP A 265 -4.26 7.35 -13.29
CA TRP A 265 -4.01 7.77 -14.67
C TRP A 265 -3.50 6.60 -15.54
N ILE A 266 -2.54 5.82 -15.06
CA ILE A 266 -2.04 4.62 -15.76
C ILE A 266 -3.18 3.61 -15.94
N GLU A 267 -3.96 3.34 -14.90
CA GLU A 267 -5.10 2.42 -14.95
C GLU A 267 -6.12 2.86 -16.00
N ARG A 268 -6.50 4.15 -16.00
CA ARG A 268 -7.41 4.72 -17.00
C ARG A 268 -6.87 4.58 -18.41
N ARG A 269 -5.56 4.77 -18.62
CA ARG A 269 -4.91 4.65 -19.94
C ARG A 269 -4.90 3.22 -20.47
N ILE A 270 -4.66 2.24 -19.61
CA ILE A 270 -4.61 0.82 -20.01
C ILE A 270 -6.02 0.26 -20.24
N THR A 271 -6.99 0.67 -19.43
CA THR A 271 -8.37 0.15 -19.46
C THR A 271 -9.31 0.88 -20.42
N ILE A 272 -8.82 1.81 -21.25
CA ILE A 272 -9.64 2.58 -22.22
C ILE A 272 -10.49 1.63 -23.08
N HIS A 273 -9.94 0.50 -23.50
CA HIS A 273 -10.59 -0.48 -24.38
C HIS A 273 -11.68 -1.33 -23.68
N LEU A 274 -11.72 -1.33 -22.34
CA LEU A 274 -12.66 -2.14 -21.54
C LEU A 274 -13.93 -1.36 -21.16
N LYS A 275 -13.92 -0.02 -21.25
CA LYS A 275 -15.11 0.82 -21.03
C LYS A 275 -15.89 0.93 -22.35
N ARG A 276 -16.75 -0.04 -22.63
CA ARG A 276 -17.83 0.07 -23.63
C ARG A 276 -19.17 0.02 -22.94
#